data_AF-A0A1J1JLC2-F1
#
_entry.id   AF-A0A1J1JLC2-F1
#
_cell.length_a   1.000
_cell.length_b   1.000
_cell.length_c   1.000
_cell.angle_alpha   90.00
_cell.angle_beta   90.00
_cell.angle_gamma   90.00
#
_symmetry.space_group_name_H-M   'P 1'
#
loop_
_entity.id
_entity.type
_entity.pdbx_description
1 polymer ?
#
loop_
_entity_poly.entity_id
_entity_poly.type
_entity_poly.pdbx_seq_one_letter_code
_entity_poly.pdbx_strand_id
1 'polypeptide(L)'
;MNTITFAGIPGKVIKSSPHGNYVVVELCDRITICGSFSNQYQWSETPDADSGFTSFITYVGSTVTEQSSLYEQIQFYGGHIQDFRDSKRNPHFPFEFKVKELSVDSLTQLFNELQ
;
A
#
# COMPACT_ATOMS: atom_id res chain seq x y z
N MET A 1 11.57 -7.17 15.37
CA MET A 1 10.57 -6.84 14.33
C MET A 1 11.29 -6.82 13.00
N ASN A 2 10.78 -7.48 11.98
CA ASN A 2 11.43 -7.50 10.67
C ASN A 2 11.11 -6.20 9.94
N THR A 3 12.14 -5.53 9.45
CA THR A 3 12.02 -4.34 8.60
C THR A 3 12.35 -4.72 7.16
N ILE A 4 11.68 -4.08 6.21
CA ILE A 4 11.96 -4.21 4.77
C ILE A 4 12.03 -2.81 4.18
N THR A 5 12.92 -2.60 3.21
CA THR A 5 12.96 -1.35 2.47
C THR A 5 12.17 -1.52 1.17
N PHE A 6 11.09 -0.74 1.01
CA PHE A 6 10.30 -0.69 -0.22
C PHE A 6 10.54 0.65 -0.91
N ALA A 7 11.09 0.65 -2.13
CA ALA A 7 11.34 1.88 -2.88
C ALA A 7 12.17 2.94 -2.12
N GLY A 8 13.15 2.49 -1.33
CA GLY A 8 13.94 3.37 -0.45
C GLY A 8 13.25 3.76 0.86
N ILE A 9 11.97 3.42 1.05
CA ILE A 9 11.20 3.70 2.27
C ILE A 9 11.38 2.54 3.26
N PRO A 10 11.90 2.78 4.48
CA PRO A 10 11.96 1.76 5.51
C PRO A 10 10.55 1.46 6.02
N GLY A 11 10.13 0.21 5.90
CA GLY A 11 8.82 -0.27 6.34
C GLY A 11 8.93 -1.39 7.37
N LYS A 12 7.91 -1.48 8.21
CA LYS A 12 7.78 -2.50 9.25
C LYS A 12 6.87 -3.61 8.78
N VAL A 13 7.36 -4.85 8.81
CA VAL A 13 6.54 -6.01 8.48
C VAL A 13 5.55 -6.25 9.61
N ILE A 14 4.25 -6.05 9.33
CA ILE A 14 3.16 -6.26 10.30
C ILE A 14 2.49 -7.62 10.14
N LYS A 15 2.56 -8.21 8.94
CA LYS A 15 2.02 -9.55 8.68
C LYS A 15 2.74 -10.21 7.52
N SER A 16 2.97 -11.52 7.62
CA SER A 16 3.39 -12.36 6.51
C SER A 16 2.40 -13.50 6.33
N SER A 17 2.23 -13.96 5.09
CA SER A 17 1.49 -15.20 4.87
C SER A 17 2.31 -16.40 5.35
N PRO A 18 1.71 -17.45 5.93
CA PRO A 18 2.42 -18.65 6.39
C PRO A 18 3.22 -19.36 5.29
N HIS A 19 2.82 -19.18 4.03
CA HIS A 19 3.45 -19.80 2.86
C HIS A 19 4.35 -18.84 2.06
N GLY A 20 4.58 -17.61 2.54
CA GLY A 20 5.48 -16.65 1.88
C GLY A 20 4.95 -15.95 0.62
N ASN A 21 3.66 -16.10 0.29
CA ASN A 21 3.04 -15.52 -0.91
C ASN A 21 2.86 -13.99 -0.86
N TYR A 22 2.61 -13.43 0.33
CA TYR A 22 2.51 -11.98 0.53
C TYR A 22 3.07 -11.54 1.87
N VAL A 23 3.48 -10.28 1.92
CA VAL A 23 3.85 -9.56 3.13
C VAL A 23 3.11 -8.21 3.18
N VAL A 24 2.63 -7.87 4.37
CA VAL A 24 2.02 -6.58 4.67
C VAL A 24 3.06 -5.75 5.42
N VAL A 25 3.33 -4.56 4.89
CA VAL A 25 4.35 -3.64 5.36
C VAL A 25 3.69 -2.30 5.68
N GLU A 26 3.85 -1.86 6.91
CA GLU A 26 3.51 -0.51 7.36
C GLU A 26 4.66 0.42 6.97
N LEU A 27 4.41 1.40 6.11
CA LEU A 27 5.40 2.39 5.69
C LEU A 27 5.37 3.61 6.63
N CYS A 28 4.17 4.04 7.00
CA CYS A 28 3.89 5.01 8.06
C CYS A 28 2.52 4.71 8.66
N ASP A 29 2.12 5.45 9.69
CA ASP A 29 0.81 5.31 10.33
C ASP A 29 -0.33 5.37 9.30
N ARG A 30 -0.20 6.12 8.20
CA ARG A 30 -1.25 6.26 7.19
C ARG A 30 -1.14 5.29 6.02
N ILE A 31 0.05 4.79 5.70
CA ILE A 31 0.26 4.00 4.48
C ILE A 31 0.76 2.61 4.83
N THR A 32 -0.02 1.62 4.41
CA THR A 32 0.35 0.21 4.48
C THR A 32 0.30 -0.40 3.09
N ILE A 33 1.31 -1.17 2.71
CA ILE A 33 1.31 -1.93 1.45
C ILE A 33 1.17 -3.42 1.73
N CYS A 34 0.59 -4.13 0.78
CA CYS A 34 0.58 -5.58 0.74
C CYS A 34 1.24 -6.02 -0.56
N GLY A 35 2.53 -6.35 -0.47
CA GLY A 35 3.31 -6.85 -1.59
C GLY A 35 3.21 -8.37 -1.70
N SER A 36 3.18 -8.88 -2.93
CA SER A 36 3.24 -10.31 -3.25
C SER A 36 4.60 -10.68 -3.81
N PHE A 37 5.11 -11.86 -3.46
CA PHE A 37 6.41 -12.39 -3.96
C PHE A 37 6.24 -13.47 -5.03
N SER A 38 5.03 -14.03 -5.15
CA SER A 38 4.72 -15.09 -6.12
C SER A 38 3.52 -14.67 -6.94
N ASN A 39 3.75 -14.44 -8.24
CA ASN A 39 2.71 -14.18 -9.23
C ASN A 39 2.01 -15.46 -9.73
N GLN A 40 2.03 -16.55 -8.94
CA GLN A 40 1.41 -17.82 -9.35
C GLN A 40 -0.11 -17.74 -9.60
N TYR A 41 -0.76 -16.66 -9.14
CA TYR A 41 -2.18 -16.36 -9.38
C TYR A 41 -2.42 -15.29 -10.46
N GLN A 42 -1.38 -14.94 -11.23
CA GLN A 42 -1.46 -14.05 -12.41
C GLN A 42 -2.18 -12.73 -12.15
N TRP A 43 -1.78 -12.01 -11.10
CA TRP A 43 -2.19 -10.61 -10.95
C TRP A 43 -1.33 -9.79 -11.91
N SER A 44 -1.96 -9.00 -12.78
CA SER A 44 -1.37 -8.36 -13.96
C SER A 44 0.06 -7.87 -13.73
N GLU A 45 0.99 -8.39 -14.54
CA GLU A 45 2.44 -8.27 -14.39
C GLU A 45 2.89 -6.80 -14.36
N THR A 46 3.59 -6.43 -13.30
CA THR A 46 4.37 -5.18 -13.20
C THR A 46 5.85 -5.57 -13.25
N PRO A 47 6.69 -4.89 -14.05
CA PRO A 47 8.09 -5.28 -14.25
C PRO A 47 8.97 -5.19 -12.98
N ASP A 48 9.98 -6.05 -12.91
CA ASP A 48 10.88 -6.39 -11.79
C ASP A 48 11.77 -5.26 -11.21
N ALA A 49 11.52 -4.01 -11.57
CA ALA A 49 12.31 -2.90 -11.04
C ALA A 49 11.70 -2.41 -9.72
N ASP A 50 12.45 -2.63 -8.64
CA ASP A 50 12.26 -2.10 -7.28
C ASP A 50 11.34 -2.88 -6.30
N SER A 51 11.91 -3.13 -5.11
CA SER A 51 11.34 -3.68 -3.87
C SER A 51 11.26 -5.20 -3.67
N GLY A 52 11.45 -6.02 -4.71
CA GLY A 52 11.36 -7.47 -4.60
C GLY A 52 9.93 -8.02 -4.51
N PHE A 53 8.90 -7.18 -4.71
CA PHE A 53 7.51 -7.61 -4.87
C PHE A 53 7.11 -7.64 -6.35
N THR A 54 6.42 -8.69 -6.80
CA THR A 54 5.89 -8.81 -8.17
C THR A 54 4.68 -7.90 -8.43
N SER A 55 3.96 -7.55 -7.37
CA SER A 55 2.87 -6.56 -7.38
C SER A 55 2.52 -6.18 -5.95
N PHE A 56 1.87 -5.03 -5.77
CA PHE A 56 1.40 -4.58 -4.45
C PHE A 56 0.02 -3.91 -4.51
N ILE A 57 -0.64 -3.91 -3.35
CA ILE A 57 -1.87 -3.13 -3.10
C ILE A 57 -1.56 -2.15 -1.97
N THR A 58 -1.95 -0.90 -2.16
CA THR A 58 -1.78 0.16 -1.16
C THR A 58 -3.05 0.35 -0.34
N TYR A 59 -2.87 0.56 0.96
CA TYR A 59 -3.92 0.85 1.92
C TYR A 59 -3.63 2.20 2.55
N VAL A 60 -4.52 3.17 2.32
CA VAL A 60 -4.38 4.54 2.83
C VAL A 60 -5.41 4.76 3.92
N GLY A 61 -4.94 4.99 5.15
CA GLY A 61 -5.78 5.28 6.30
C GLY A 61 -6.49 6.62 6.15
N SER A 62 -7.74 6.68 6.59
CA SER A 62 -8.60 7.86 6.49
C SER A 62 -9.52 7.98 7.70
N THR A 63 -9.81 9.22 8.07
CA THR A 63 -10.98 9.61 8.86
C THR A 63 -12.12 10.07 7.94
N VAL A 64 -13.31 10.28 8.49
CA VAL A 64 -14.47 10.79 7.72
C VAL A 64 -14.20 12.20 7.17
N THR A 65 -13.48 13.03 7.92
CA THR A 65 -13.29 14.45 7.61
C THR A 65 -12.36 14.70 6.43
N GLU A 66 -11.37 13.84 6.21
CA GLU A 66 -10.36 13.97 5.16
C GLU A 66 -10.59 13.03 3.98
N GLN A 67 -11.71 12.29 3.98
CA GLN A 67 -12.00 11.26 2.98
C GLN A 67 -12.02 11.82 1.56
N SER A 68 -12.69 12.95 1.34
CA SER A 68 -12.81 13.55 0.00
C SER A 68 -11.46 14.05 -0.54
N SER A 69 -10.67 14.73 0.30
CA SER A 69 -9.34 15.21 -0.11
C SER A 69 -8.39 14.06 -0.42
N LEU A 70 -8.39 13.01 0.40
CA LEU A 70 -7.56 11.83 0.15
C LEU A 70 -8.00 11.10 -1.12
N TYR A 71 -9.30 11.01 -1.38
CA TYR A 71 -9.82 10.41 -2.60
C TYR A 71 -9.27 11.12 -3.84
N GLU A 72 -9.37 12.45 -3.88
CA GLU A 72 -8.86 13.26 -4.99
C GLU A 72 -7.34 13.11 -5.16
N GLN A 73 -6.60 13.13 -4.05
CA GLN A 73 -5.14 13.00 -4.07
C GLN A 73 -4.70 11.62 -4.57
N ILE A 74 -5.33 10.54 -4.11
CA ILE A 74 -5.03 9.17 -4.57
C ILE A 74 -5.29 9.06 -6.08
N GLN A 75 -6.40 9.59 -6.57
CA GLN A 75 -6.75 9.58 -7.99
C GLN A 75 -5.78 10.44 -8.82
N PHE A 76 -5.37 11.59 -8.30
CA PHE A 76 -4.38 12.47 -8.94
C PHE A 76 -3.05 11.75 -9.19
N TYR A 77 -2.60 10.91 -8.26
CA TYR A 77 -1.40 10.08 -8.41
C TYR A 77 -1.60 8.81 -9.26
N GLY A 78 -2.77 8.65 -9.88
CA GLY A 78 -3.11 7.51 -10.72
C GLY A 78 -3.52 6.26 -9.94
N GLY A 79 -3.81 6.38 -8.64
CA GLY A 79 -4.28 5.28 -7.81
C GLY A 79 -5.74 4.95 -8.10
N HIS A 80 -6.02 3.69 -8.44
CA HIS A 80 -7.38 3.22 -8.61
C HIS A 80 -7.97 2.74 -7.29
N ILE A 81 -8.88 3.53 -6.72
CA ILE A 81 -9.60 3.17 -5.49
C ILE A 81 -10.62 2.08 -5.79
N GLN A 82 -10.33 0.87 -5.32
CA GLN A 82 -11.23 -0.27 -5.46
C GLN A 82 -12.35 -0.24 -4.40
N ASP A 83 -12.04 0.22 -3.18
CA ASP A 83 -12.94 0.15 -2.03
C ASP A 83 -12.58 1.20 -0.98
N PHE A 84 -13.59 1.65 -0.23
CA PHE A 84 -13.45 2.46 0.98
C PHE A 84 -14.26 1.80 2.10
N ARG A 85 -13.58 1.42 3.17
CA ARG A 85 -14.12 0.47 4.15
C ARG A 85 -13.52 0.67 5.54
N ASP A 86 -14.10 0.00 6.54
CA ASP A 86 -13.50 -0.10 7.87
C ASP A 86 -12.06 -0.63 7.78
N SER A 87 -11.18 0.01 8.54
CA SER A 87 -9.77 -0.32 8.49
C SER A 87 -9.50 -1.74 8.98
N LYS A 88 -8.68 -2.46 8.21
CA LYS A 88 -8.26 -3.84 8.49
C LYS A 88 -6.75 -3.96 8.55
N ARG A 89 -6.04 -3.10 7.82
CA ARG A 89 -4.58 -3.13 7.65
C ARG A 89 -3.93 -1.88 8.17
N ASN A 90 -4.69 -0.82 8.41
CA ASN A 90 -4.20 0.40 9.00
C ASN A 90 -4.82 0.67 10.39
N PRO A 91 -4.26 0.10 11.48
CA PRO A 91 -4.87 0.18 12.81
C PRO A 91 -4.93 1.60 13.39
N HIS A 92 -4.22 2.57 12.80
CA HIS A 92 -4.17 3.95 13.27
C HIS A 92 -5.40 4.76 12.83
N PHE A 93 -6.15 4.28 11.83
CA PHE A 93 -7.28 4.98 11.24
C PHE A 93 -8.56 4.13 11.27
N PRO A 94 -9.74 4.76 11.41
CA PRO A 94 -11.01 4.02 11.43
C PRO A 94 -11.38 3.44 10.05
N PHE A 95 -10.97 4.11 8.97
CA PHE A 95 -11.25 3.67 7.59
C PHE A 95 -9.97 3.53 6.79
N GLU A 96 -10.02 2.74 5.72
CA GLU A 96 -8.94 2.60 4.75
C GLU A 96 -9.48 2.62 3.30
N PHE A 97 -8.74 3.27 2.41
CA PHE A 97 -8.88 3.09 0.97
C PHE A 97 -8.05 1.90 0.53
N LYS A 98 -8.65 0.99 -0.24
CA LYS A 98 -7.92 -0.06 -0.95
C LYS A 98 -7.59 0.45 -2.35
N VAL A 99 -6.31 0.72 -2.61
CA VAL A 99 -5.82 1.33 -3.84
C VAL A 99 -5.01 0.32 -4.64
N LYS A 100 -5.35 0.17 -5.91
CA LYS A 100 -4.63 -0.64 -6.91
C LYS A 100 -3.96 0.26 -7.94
N GLU A 101 -3.06 -0.32 -8.72
CA GLU A 101 -2.43 0.31 -9.91
C GLU A 101 -1.61 1.58 -9.61
N LEU A 102 -1.41 1.88 -8.31
CA LEU A 102 -0.50 2.94 -7.91
C LEU A 102 0.93 2.50 -8.23
N SER A 103 1.63 3.27 -9.07
CA SER A 103 3.04 3.01 -9.38
C SER A 103 3.92 3.19 -8.13
N VAL A 104 5.13 2.64 -8.16
CA VAL A 104 6.11 2.83 -7.07
C VAL A 104 6.47 4.31 -6.88
N ASP A 105 6.65 5.05 -7.98
CA ASP A 105 6.93 6.48 -7.95
C ASP A 105 5.76 7.28 -7.37
N SER A 106 4.54 6.99 -7.82
CA SER A 106 3.30 7.58 -7.31
C SER A 106 3.13 7.31 -5.82
N LEU A 107 3.42 6.09 -5.35
CA LEU A 107 3.38 5.75 -3.93
C LEU A 107 4.40 6.58 -3.14
N THR A 108 5.62 6.71 -3.66
CA THR A 108 6.68 7.46 -2.99
C THR A 108 6.33 8.94 -2.88
N GLN A 109 5.73 9.52 -3.93
CA GLN A 109 5.21 10.89 -3.89
C GLN A 109 4.08 11.03 -2.86
N LEU A 110 3.08 10.14 -2.92
CA LEU A 110 1.97 10.13 -1.96
C LEU A 110 2.47 9.96 -0.51
N PHE A 111 3.47 9.11 -0.29
CA PHE A 111 4.09 8.91 1.02
C PHE A 111 4.72 10.19 1.57
N ASN A 112 5.46 10.92 0.74
CA ASN A 112 6.12 12.15 1.17
C ASN A 112 5.12 13.26 1.56
N GLU A 113 3.93 13.28 0.95
CA GLU A 113 2.88 14.26 1.26
C GLU A 113 2.03 13.89 2.47
N LEU A 114 1.93 12.60 2.78
CA LEU A 114 1.01 12.06 3.79
C LEU A 114 1.67 11.62 5.10
N GLN A 115 3.00 11.65 5.19
CA GLN A 115 3.76 11.32 6.41
C GLN A 115 3.62 12.38 7.52
#